data_AF-A0A653SAP1-F1
#
_entry.id   AF-A0A653SAP1-F1
#
_cell.length_a   1.000
_cell.length_b   1.000
_cell.length_c   1.000
_cell.angle_alpha   90.00
_cell.angle_beta   90.00
_cell.angle_gamma   90.00
#
_symmetry.space_group_name_H-M   'P 1'
#
loop_
_entity.id
_entity.type
_entity.pdbx_description
1 polymer ?
#
loop_
_entity_poly.entity_id
_entity_poly.type
_entity_poly.pdbx_seq_one_letter_code
_entity_poly.pdbx_strand_id
1 'polypeptide(L)'
;MKIRVKAMLVGAAVVAAAGVTSAVAQTDLTAYHYVYYADAAKTEYLGEISDRGCGRSGSYSYVLRANVPSPYYDATPIYVCGGAGPTLPENW
;
A
#
# COMPACT_ATOMS: atom_id res chain seq x y z
N MET A 1 -55.85 -17.10 -3.93
CA MET A 1 -55.23 -15.85 -4.42
C MET A 1 -53.79 -16.18 -4.83
N LYS A 2 -53.44 -16.10 -6.12
CA LYS A 2 -52.11 -16.50 -6.64
C LYS A 2 -51.20 -15.27 -6.69
N ILE A 3 -50.22 -15.20 -5.79
CA ILE A 3 -49.23 -14.11 -5.75
C ILE A 3 -48.12 -14.44 -6.77
N ARG A 4 -48.01 -13.64 -7.83
CA ARG A 4 -46.90 -13.71 -8.79
C ARG A 4 -45.82 -12.73 -8.36
N VAL A 5 -44.78 -13.22 -7.68
CA VAL A 5 -43.59 -12.42 -7.37
C VAL A 5 -42.68 -12.43 -8.61
N LYS A 6 -42.66 -11.32 -9.34
CA LYS A 6 -41.63 -11.03 -10.35
C LYS A 6 -40.33 -10.78 -9.58
N ALA A 7 -39.40 -11.72 -9.62
CA ALA A 7 -38.06 -11.52 -9.08
C ALA A 7 -37.35 -10.47 -9.95
N MET A 8 -37.21 -9.27 -9.38
CA MET A 8 -36.37 -8.19 -9.86
C MET A 8 -34.94 -8.70 -10.03
N LEU A 9 -34.36 -8.45 -11.20
CA LEU A 9 -32.91 -8.54 -11.44
C LEU A 9 -32.21 -7.60 -10.45
N VAL A 10 -31.59 -8.17 -9.42
CA VAL A 10 -30.72 -7.43 -8.50
C VAL A 10 -29.42 -7.14 -9.23
N GLY A 11 -29.10 -5.85 -9.25
CA GLY A 11 -28.05 -5.24 -10.05
C GLY A 11 -26.67 -5.86 -9.86
N ALA A 12 -25.90 -5.79 -10.94
CA ALA A 12 -24.50 -6.14 -11.00
C ALA A 12 -23.70 -5.50 -9.85
N ALA A 13 -23.23 -6.32 -8.92
CA ALA A 13 -22.13 -5.95 -8.05
C ALA A 13 -20.85 -6.00 -8.88
N VAL A 14 -20.56 -4.91 -9.61
CA VAL A 14 -19.21 -4.64 -10.08
C VAL A 14 -18.43 -4.22 -8.83
N VAL A 15 -17.86 -5.21 -8.13
CA VAL A 15 -16.74 -4.91 -7.23
C VAL A 15 -15.59 -4.55 -8.15
N ALA A 16 -15.44 -3.24 -8.38
CA ALA A 16 -14.21 -2.70 -8.90
C ALA A 16 -13.11 -3.13 -7.94
N ALA A 17 -12.38 -4.18 -8.30
CA ALA A 17 -11.05 -4.45 -7.78
C ALA A 17 -10.12 -3.34 -8.29
N ALA A 18 -10.35 -2.13 -7.80
CA ALA A 18 -9.45 -1.00 -7.97
C ALA A 18 -8.24 -1.30 -7.09
N GLY A 19 -7.09 -1.48 -7.74
CA GLY A 19 -5.81 -1.59 -7.07
C GLY A 19 -5.37 -3.02 -6.81
N VAL A 20 -5.07 -3.78 -7.87
CA VAL A 20 -3.81 -4.53 -7.80
C VAL A 20 -2.72 -3.44 -7.90
N THR A 21 -2.38 -2.86 -6.75
CA THR A 21 -1.10 -2.23 -6.56
C THR A 21 -0.09 -3.33 -6.78
N SER A 22 0.49 -3.32 -7.98
CA SER A 22 1.73 -4.00 -8.25
C SER A 22 2.63 -3.81 -7.03
N ALA A 23 3.18 -4.90 -6.51
CA ALA A 23 4.28 -4.83 -5.56
C ALA A 23 5.39 -4.04 -6.26
N VAL A 24 5.36 -2.72 -6.05
CA VAL A 24 6.32 -1.79 -6.60
C VAL A 24 7.66 -2.26 -6.07
N ALA A 25 8.54 -2.66 -6.99
CA ALA A 25 9.90 -2.99 -6.67
C ALA A 25 10.44 -1.85 -5.79
N GLN A 26 10.69 -2.16 -4.51
CA GLN A 26 11.10 -1.16 -3.53
C GLN A 26 12.37 -0.53 -4.07
N THR A 27 12.28 0.74 -4.50
CA THR A 27 13.48 1.47 -4.91
C THR A 27 14.25 1.77 -3.63
N ASP A 28 15.55 1.44 -3.59
CA ASP A 28 16.37 1.46 -2.35
C ASP A 28 16.32 2.79 -1.58
N LEU A 29 16.03 3.89 -2.28
CA LEU A 29 15.93 5.24 -1.70
C LEU A 29 14.50 5.73 -1.48
N THR A 30 13.47 5.04 -1.98
CA THR A 30 12.07 5.46 -1.80
C THR A 30 11.55 4.92 -0.49
N ALA A 31 11.10 5.78 0.40
CA ALA A 31 10.37 5.41 1.61
C ALA A 31 8.90 5.13 1.31
N TYR A 32 8.32 4.20 2.05
CA TYR A 32 6.93 3.77 1.89
C TYR A 32 6.15 3.87 3.20
N HIS A 33 4.85 4.07 3.04
CA HIS A 33 3.82 3.79 4.02
C HIS A 33 3.24 2.41 3.72
N TYR A 34 3.15 1.57 4.74
CA TYR A 34 2.70 0.20 4.64
C TYR A 34 1.36 0.03 5.36
N VAL A 35 0.36 -0.43 4.62
CA VAL A 35 -0.89 -0.94 5.18
C VAL A 35 -0.79 -2.45 5.20
N TYR A 36 -0.92 -3.09 6.37
CA TYR A 36 -0.71 -4.54 6.50
C TYR A 36 -1.95 -5.27 7.03
N TYR A 37 -2.08 -6.52 6.58
CA TYR A 37 -3.29 -7.34 6.71
C TYR A 37 -2.98 -8.71 7.31
N ALA A 38 -4.00 -9.40 7.83
CA ALA A 38 -3.86 -10.73 8.40
C ALA A 38 -3.61 -11.82 7.35
N ASP A 39 -4.08 -11.58 6.13
CA ASP A 39 -4.15 -12.59 5.07
C ASP A 39 -3.85 -11.99 3.69
N ALA A 40 -3.52 -12.87 2.72
CA ALA A 40 -3.20 -12.48 1.36
C ALA A 40 -4.39 -11.92 0.57
N ALA A 41 -5.63 -12.25 0.96
CA ALA A 41 -6.84 -11.69 0.38
C ALA A 41 -7.19 -10.32 0.99
N LYS A 42 -6.38 -9.83 1.94
CA LYS A 42 -6.49 -8.50 2.58
C LYS A 42 -7.87 -8.27 3.19
N THR A 43 -8.46 -9.32 3.77
CA THR A 43 -9.83 -9.26 4.30
C THR A 43 -9.89 -8.62 5.68
N GLU A 44 -8.80 -8.72 6.45
CA GLU A 44 -8.67 -8.15 7.78
C GLU A 44 -7.49 -7.17 7.84
N TYR A 45 -7.80 -5.89 8.06
CA TYR A 45 -6.82 -4.84 8.31
C TYR A 45 -6.25 -4.99 9.72
N LEU A 46 -4.92 -5.03 9.83
CA LEU A 46 -4.23 -5.11 11.12
C LEU A 46 -3.70 -3.74 11.58
N GLY A 47 -3.22 -2.93 10.65
CA GLY A 47 -2.65 -1.63 10.98
C GLY A 47 -1.84 -1.02 9.86
N GLU A 48 -1.20 0.08 10.22
CA GLU A 48 -0.35 0.88 9.35
C GLU A 48 1.00 1.13 10.00
N ILE A 49 2.05 1.15 9.19
CA ILE A 49 3.39 1.52 9.64
C ILE A 49 4.13 2.22 8.49
N SER A 50 4.91 3.24 8.80
CA SER A 50 5.68 3.98 7.81
C SER A 50 7.17 3.84 8.07
N ASP A 51 7.96 3.89 6.99
CA ASP A 51 9.40 4.04 7.10
C ASP A 51 9.78 5.26 7.97
N ARG A 52 10.86 5.11 8.73
CA ARG A 52 11.19 6.02 9.85
C ARG A 52 11.95 7.27 9.45
N GLY A 53 12.38 7.37 8.19
CA GLY A 53 13.16 8.51 7.71
C GLY A 53 14.26 8.13 6.74
N CYS A 54 15.13 9.10 6.49
CA CYS A 54 16.34 8.94 5.70
C CYS A 54 17.54 8.83 6.63
N GLY A 55 18.29 7.74 6.51
CA GLY A 55 19.60 7.58 7.13
C GLY A 55 20.70 8.04 6.18
N ARG A 56 21.81 8.49 6.75
CA ARG A 56 23.02 8.85 6.01
C ARG A 56 24.25 8.28 6.69
N SER A 57 25.12 7.63 5.93
CA SER A 57 26.42 7.16 6.38
C SER A 57 27.48 7.60 5.37
N GLY A 58 28.28 8.59 5.74
CA GLY A 58 29.19 9.27 4.82
C GLY A 58 28.47 9.82 3.58
N SER A 59 28.84 9.31 2.41
CA SER A 59 28.24 9.69 1.12
C SER A 59 27.01 8.86 0.74
N TYR A 60 26.66 7.83 1.49
CA TYR A 60 25.53 6.94 1.18
C TYR A 60 24.26 7.39 1.92
N SER A 61 23.19 7.59 1.16
CA SER A 61 21.82 7.74 1.68
C SER A 61 21.11 6.39 1.67
N TYR A 62 20.27 6.14 2.66
CA TYR A 62 19.44 4.94 2.73
C TYR A 62 18.12 5.26 3.44
N VAL A 63 17.10 4.43 3.22
CA VAL A 63 15.83 4.55 3.93
C VAL A 63 15.90 3.74 5.23
N LEU A 64 15.45 4.33 6.33
CA LEU A 64 15.25 3.63 7.60
C LEU A 64 13.97 2.83 7.53
N ARG A 65 14.07 1.58 7.06
CA ARG A 65 12.93 0.70 6.84
C ARG A 65 12.20 0.37 8.14
N ALA A 66 10.87 0.43 8.10
CA ALA A 66 10.05 -0.07 9.19
C ALA A 66 9.94 -1.60 9.15
N ASN A 67 9.83 -2.22 10.32
CA ASN A 67 9.56 -3.66 10.41
C ASN A 67 8.05 -3.89 10.31
N VAL A 68 7.58 -4.36 9.15
CA VAL A 68 6.17 -4.68 8.92
C VAL A 68 5.87 -6.06 9.54
N PRO A 69 4.91 -6.18 10.48
CA PRO A 69 4.67 -7.44 11.19
C PRO A 69 4.10 -8.57 10.34
N SER A 70 3.52 -8.24 9.18
CA SER A 70 2.89 -9.19 8.26
C SER A 70 3.53 -9.09 6.87
N PRO A 71 3.68 -10.22 6.15
CA PRO A 71 4.13 -10.21 4.76
C PRO A 71 3.04 -9.73 3.78
N TYR A 72 1.79 -9.62 4.24
CA TYR A 72 0.67 -9.16 3.41
C TYR A 72 0.48 -7.66 3.64
N TYR A 73 1.04 -6.86 2.74
CA TYR A 73 0.96 -5.41 2.86
C TYR A 73 0.87 -4.72 1.49
N ASP A 74 0.30 -3.52 1.51
CA ASP A 74 0.38 -2.55 0.43
C ASP A 74 1.39 -1.48 0.79
N ALA A 75 2.30 -1.16 -0.15
CA ALA A 75 3.33 -0.16 0.02
C ALA A 75 3.01 1.06 -0.86
N THR A 76 2.67 2.17 -0.23
CA THR A 76 2.46 3.46 -0.90
C THR A 76 3.71 4.32 -0.72
N PRO A 77 4.36 4.80 -1.79
CA PRO A 77 5.53 5.66 -1.63
C PRO A 77 5.17 6.96 -0.90
N ILE A 78 6.08 7.49 -0.07
CA ILE A 78 5.88 8.73 0.71
C ILE A 78 6.94 9.82 0.48
N TYR A 79 8.19 9.44 0.22
CA TYR A 79 9.27 10.35 -0.15
C TYR A 79 10.47 9.54 -0.66
N VAL A 80 11.43 10.20 -1.29
CA VAL A 80 12.70 9.62 -1.73
C VAL A 80 13.83 10.25 -0.93
N CYS A 81 14.70 9.42 -0.37
CA CYS A 81 15.88 9.83 0.36
C CYS A 81 17.01 10.17 -0.60
N GLY A 82 17.28 11.46 -0.78
CA GLY A 82 18.40 11.98 -1.57
C GLY A 82 19.51 12.58 -0.72
N GLY A 83 20.62 12.96 -1.38
CA GLY A 83 21.74 13.65 -0.74
C GLY A 83 21.40 15.05 -0.18
N ALA A 84 20.28 15.63 -0.63
CA ALA A 84 19.75 16.92 -0.20
C ALA A 84 18.62 16.79 0.86
N GLY A 85 18.29 15.58 1.31
CA GLY A 85 17.17 15.31 2.22
C GLY A 85 16.02 14.54 1.57
N PRO A 86 14.89 14.36 2.29
CA PRO A 86 13.70 13.72 1.73
C PRO A 86 13.05 14.64 0.70
N THR A 87 12.93 14.16 -0.54
CA THR A 87 12.21 14.83 -1.61
C THR A 87 10.93 14.06 -1.94
N LEU A 88 9.90 14.76 -2.38
CA LEU A 88 8.75 14.06 -2.96
C LEU A 88 9.21 13.41 -4.28
N PRO A 89 8.79 12.18 -4.60
CA PRO A 89 9.08 11.58 -5.90
C PRO A 89 8.44 12.41 -7.01
N GLU A 90 9.20 12.63 -8.07
CA GLU A 90 8.94 13.64 -9.11
C GLU A 90 7.69 13.35 -9.97
N ASN A 91 7.07 12.17 -9.82
CA ASN A 91 6.09 11.62 -10.77
C ASN A 91 4.86 10.94 -10.10
N TRP A 92 4.26 11.54 -9.06
CA TRP A 92 2.99 11.03 -8.52
C TRP A 92 1.76 11.57 -9.23
#